data_AF-A0A9D2CZC7-F1
#
_entry.id   AF-A0A9D2CZC7-F1
#
_cell.length_a   1.000
_cell.length_b   1.000
_cell.length_c   1.000
_cell.angle_alpha   90.00
_cell.angle_beta   90.00
_cell.angle_gamma   90.00
#
_symmetry.space_group_name_H-M   'P 1'
#
loop_
_entity.id
_entity.type
_entity.pdbx_description
1 polymer ?
#
loop_
_entity_poly.entity_id
_entity_poly.type
_entity_poly.pdbx_seq_one_letter_code
_entity_poly.pdbx_strand_id
1 'polypeptide(L)'
;MKKDEYLSMLIKDNVTADGYRHEINEAIIDCVDIALSQMPANFEIQDTSIGLAEFWEIIQKEGKKSAAHCCSPLRAAELIAEKLGAKFERASRRLGGAHSVKSLEDFL
;
A
#
# COMPACT_ATOMS: atom_id res chain seq x y z
N MET A 1 3.43 -17.00 -4.54
CA MET A 1 2.28 -17.23 -3.60
C MET A 1 1.13 -16.33 -4.01
N LYS A 2 -0.13 -16.77 -3.93
CA LYS A 2 -1.26 -15.90 -4.30
C LYS A 2 -1.42 -14.75 -3.31
N LYS A 3 -2.00 -13.63 -3.74
CA LYS A 3 -2.17 -12.43 -2.90
C LYS A 3 -2.91 -12.71 -1.57
N ASP A 4 -3.97 -13.50 -1.59
CA ASP A 4 -4.79 -13.77 -0.39
C ASP A 4 -4.05 -14.69 0.59
N GLU A 5 -3.26 -15.64 0.07
CA GLU A 5 -2.40 -16.51 0.86
C GLU A 5 -1.29 -15.69 1.53
N TYR A 6 -0.72 -14.73 0.81
CA TYR A 6 0.32 -13.84 1.32
C TYR A 6 -0.22 -12.90 2.42
N LEU A 7 -1.41 -12.30 2.22
CA LEU A 7 -2.08 -11.52 3.26
C LEU A 7 -2.38 -12.39 4.50
N SER A 8 -2.85 -13.62 4.30
CA SER A 8 -3.10 -14.55 5.39
C SER A 8 -1.84 -14.92 6.17
N MET A 9 -0.69 -15.00 5.51
CA MET A 9 0.62 -15.20 6.15
C MET A 9 0.97 -14.00 7.04
N LEU A 10 0.89 -12.78 6.51
CA LEU A 10 1.21 -11.56 7.27
C LEU A 10 0.30 -11.38 8.49
N ILE A 11 -0.99 -11.71 8.37
CA ILE A 11 -1.93 -11.69 9.50
C ILE A 11 -1.49 -12.67 10.59
N LYS A 12 -1.08 -13.90 10.23
CA LYS A 12 -0.58 -14.89 11.19
C LYS A 12 0.71 -14.42 11.86
N ASP A 13 1.63 -13.82 11.11
CA ASP A 13 2.86 -13.25 11.67
C ASP A 13 2.53 -12.19 12.71
N ASN A 14 1.53 -11.34 12.46
CA ASN A 14 1.13 -10.30 13.40
C ASN A 14 0.54 -10.84 14.70
N VAL A 15 -0.24 -11.93 14.64
CA VAL A 15 -0.79 -12.59 15.84
C VAL A 15 0.33 -13.04 16.79
N THR A 16 1.50 -13.36 16.25
CA THR A 16 2.68 -13.78 17.04
C THR A 16 3.60 -12.63 17.45
N ALA A 17 3.31 -11.39 17.04
CA ALA A 17 4.15 -10.23 17.30
C ALA A 17 3.93 -9.64 18.70
N ASP A 18 4.96 -8.95 19.22
CA ASP A 18 4.88 -8.21 20.49
C ASP A 18 3.75 -7.17 20.46
N GLY A 19 2.97 -7.10 21.54
CA GLY A 19 1.67 -6.41 21.57
C GLY A 19 1.65 -4.94 21.13
N TYR A 20 2.75 -4.19 21.26
CA TYR A 20 2.80 -2.79 20.82
C TYR A 20 2.94 -2.63 19.29
N ARG A 21 3.40 -3.66 18.59
CA ARG A 21 3.53 -3.65 17.12
C ARG A 21 2.25 -4.07 16.42
N HIS A 22 1.30 -4.67 17.14
CA HIS A 22 0.12 -5.29 16.57
C HIS A 22 -0.71 -4.30 15.73
N GLU A 23 -1.02 -3.13 16.30
CA GLU A 23 -1.82 -2.09 15.63
C GLU A 23 -1.08 -1.49 14.41
N ILE A 24 0.23 -1.25 14.55
CA ILE A 24 1.05 -0.73 13.43
C ILE A 24 1.11 -1.76 12.30
N ASN A 25 1.29 -3.03 12.63
CA ASN A 25 1.33 -4.11 11.67
C ASN A 25 -0.03 -4.32 10.99
N GLU A 26 -1.15 -4.18 11.70
CA GLU A 26 -2.49 -4.18 11.09
C GLU A 26 -2.61 -3.07 10.03
N ALA A 27 -2.21 -1.85 10.37
CA ALA A 27 -2.21 -0.74 9.42
C ALA A 27 -1.29 -1.00 8.21
N ILE A 28 -0.16 -1.70 8.40
CA ILE A 28 0.72 -2.13 7.31
C ILE A 28 0.02 -3.18 6.44
N ILE A 29 -0.64 -4.18 7.03
CA ILE A 29 -1.38 -5.23 6.31
C ILE A 29 -2.47 -4.60 5.45
N ASP A 30 -3.22 -3.62 5.97
CA ASP A 30 -4.22 -2.88 5.20
C ASP A 30 -3.58 -2.15 4.01
N CYS A 31 -2.40 -1.56 4.20
CA CYS A 31 -1.66 -0.95 3.10
C CYS A 31 -1.19 -1.99 2.05
N VAL A 32 -0.87 -3.22 2.47
CA VAL A 32 -0.54 -4.33 1.55
C VAL A 32 -1.78 -4.75 0.76
N ASP A 33 -2.95 -4.89 1.39
CA ASP A 33 -4.19 -5.21 0.68
C ASP A 33 -4.54 -4.13 -0.35
N ILE A 34 -4.45 -2.85 0.04
CA ILE A 34 -4.63 -1.72 -0.88
C ILE A 34 -3.63 -1.79 -2.04
N ALA A 35 -2.35 -2.07 -1.77
CA ALA A 35 -1.31 -2.19 -2.79
C ALA A 35 -1.62 -3.29 -3.83
N LEU A 36 -2.29 -4.37 -3.40
CA LEU A 36 -2.64 -5.52 -4.24
C LEU A 36 -4.07 -5.46 -4.81
N SER A 37 -4.87 -4.46 -4.40
CA SER A 37 -6.30 -4.34 -4.76
C SER A 37 -6.57 -4.25 -6.27
N GLN A 38 -5.62 -3.72 -7.05
CA GLN A 38 -5.73 -3.55 -8.50
C GLN A 38 -5.11 -4.70 -9.29
N MET A 39 -4.54 -5.69 -8.61
CA MET A 39 -3.97 -6.87 -9.25
C MET A 39 -5.04 -7.93 -9.50
N PRO A 40 -4.90 -8.73 -10.57
CA PRO A 40 -5.83 -9.81 -10.85
C PRO A 40 -5.75 -10.90 -9.76
N ALA A 41 -6.81 -11.70 -9.62
CA ALA A 41 -6.91 -12.72 -8.57
C ALA A 41 -5.82 -13.82 -8.66
N ASN A 42 -5.27 -14.05 -9.86
CA ASN A 42 -4.18 -14.99 -10.10
C ASN A 42 -2.78 -14.34 -9.99
N PHE A 43 -2.68 -13.10 -9.53
CA PHE A 43 -1.39 -12.47 -9.31
C PHE A 43 -0.61 -13.20 -8.21
N GLU A 44 0.66 -13.45 -8.50
CA GLU A 44 1.56 -14.13 -7.59
C GLU A 44 2.63 -13.17 -7.07
N ILE A 45 2.74 -13.12 -5.75
CA ILE A 45 3.86 -12.49 -5.07
C ILE A 45 5.11 -13.34 -5.32
N GLN A 46 6.09 -12.74 -5.98
CA GLN A 46 7.35 -13.39 -6.36
C GLN A 46 8.29 -13.51 -5.17
N ASP A 47 8.48 -12.40 -4.44
CA ASP A 47 9.32 -12.35 -3.25
C ASP A 47 8.46 -12.41 -1.99
N THR A 48 8.33 -13.62 -1.45
CA THR A 48 7.58 -13.89 -0.21
C THR A 48 8.43 -13.76 1.04
N SER A 49 9.73 -13.48 0.90
CA SER A 49 10.62 -13.26 2.04
C SER A 49 10.42 -11.87 2.66
N ILE A 50 9.88 -10.94 1.87
CA ILE A 50 9.52 -9.60 2.32
C ILE A 50 8.36 -9.73 3.31
N GLY A 51 8.52 -9.16 4.51
CA GLY A 51 7.53 -9.20 5.58
C GLY A 51 7.25 -7.84 6.22
N LEU A 52 6.47 -7.85 7.31
CA LEU A 52 6.00 -6.65 8.02
C LEU A 52 7.14 -5.70 8.44
N ALA A 53 8.27 -6.23 8.89
CA ALA A 53 9.43 -5.44 9.30
C ALA A 53 10.02 -4.64 8.12
N GLU A 54 10.11 -5.24 6.95
CA GLU A 54 10.67 -4.60 5.76
C GLU A 54 9.74 -3.53 5.21
N PHE A 55 8.42 -3.78 5.22
CA PHE A 55 7.43 -2.76 4.89
C PHE A 55 7.50 -1.58 5.85
N TRP A 56 7.63 -1.84 7.15
CA TRP A 56 7.79 -0.80 8.15
C TRP A 56 9.03 0.06 7.91
N GLU A 57 10.17 -0.55 7.59
CA GLU A 57 11.40 0.18 7.28
C GLU A 57 11.24 1.11 6.08
N ILE A 58 10.60 0.63 5.01
CA ILE A 58 10.35 1.43 3.80
C ILE A 58 9.43 2.61 4.12
N ILE A 59 8.35 2.38 4.89
CA ILE A 59 7.40 3.42 5.30
C ILE A 59 8.08 4.46 6.20
N GLN A 60 8.84 4.02 7.20
CA GLN A 60 9.61 4.92 8.07
C GLN A 60 10.61 5.77 7.29
N LYS A 61 11.34 5.14 6.37
CA LYS A 61 12.35 5.83 5.55
C LYS A 61 11.71 6.92 4.71
N GLU A 62 10.55 6.67 4.11
CA GLU A 62 9.81 7.69 3.36
C GLU A 62 9.29 8.79 4.30
N GLY A 63 8.68 8.40 5.43
CA GLY A 63 8.14 9.36 6.40
C GLY A 63 9.20 10.34 6.91
N LYS A 64 10.42 9.85 7.19
CA LYS A 64 11.55 10.70 7.63
C LYS A 64 12.03 11.68 6.55
N LYS A 65 11.92 11.31 5.27
CA LYS A 65 12.33 12.15 4.13
C LYS A 65 11.28 13.18 3.75
N SER A 66 10.01 12.87 3.96
CA SER A 66 8.89 13.75 3.65
C SER A 66 8.95 15.04 4.49
N ALA A 67 8.64 16.18 3.88
CA ALA A 67 8.53 17.45 4.60
C ALA A 67 7.43 17.43 5.68
N ALA A 68 6.43 16.56 5.52
CA ALA A 68 5.38 16.35 6.52
C ALA A 68 5.81 15.43 7.68
N HIS A 69 7.03 14.87 7.63
CA HIS A 69 7.57 13.90 8.58
C HIS A 69 6.70 12.65 8.79
N CYS A 70 5.81 12.35 7.84
CA CYS A 70 4.92 11.22 7.87
C CYS A 70 4.77 10.61 6.46
N CYS A 71 4.37 9.35 6.43
CA CYS A 71 4.00 8.64 5.21
C CYS A 71 2.48 8.39 5.26
N SER A 72 1.75 8.88 4.25
CA SER A 72 0.31 8.63 4.18
C SER A 72 0.02 7.16 3.81
N PRO A 73 -1.13 6.60 4.20
CA PRO A 73 -1.46 5.20 3.87
C PRO A 73 -1.41 4.89 2.37
N LEU A 74 -1.91 5.80 1.53
CA LEU A 74 -1.82 5.65 0.07
C LEU A 74 -0.39 5.74 -0.47
N ARG A 75 0.52 6.47 0.22
CA ARG A 75 1.94 6.50 -0.14
C ARG A 75 2.64 5.22 0.29
N ALA A 76 2.31 4.70 1.47
CA ALA A 76 2.77 3.40 1.93
C ALA A 76 2.36 2.30 0.94
N ALA A 77 1.08 2.27 0.55
CA ALA A 77 0.58 1.30 -0.44
C ALA A 77 1.30 1.38 -1.80
N GLU A 78 1.62 2.58 -2.30
CA GLU A 78 2.43 2.73 -3.52
C GLU A 78 3.82 2.13 -3.38
N LEU A 79 4.52 2.41 -2.26
CA LEU A 79 5.87 1.90 -2.01
C LEU A 79 5.86 0.38 -1.86
N ILE A 80 4.85 -0.16 -1.18
CA ILE A 80 4.66 -1.61 -1.03
C ILE A 80 4.37 -2.25 -2.40
N ALA A 81 3.49 -1.66 -3.21
CA ALA A 81 3.20 -2.17 -4.54
C ALA A 81 4.45 -2.23 -5.41
N GLU A 82 5.24 -1.15 -5.42
CA GLU A 82 6.53 -1.10 -6.13
C GLU A 82 7.48 -2.20 -5.65
N LYS A 83 7.62 -2.36 -4.34
CA LYS A 83 8.48 -3.38 -3.71
C LYS A 83 8.04 -4.80 -4.05
N LEU A 84 6.74 -5.06 -4.19
CA LEU A 84 6.16 -6.36 -4.53
C LEU A 84 6.02 -6.60 -6.05
N GLY A 85 6.41 -5.64 -6.89
CA GLY A 85 6.22 -5.71 -8.35
C GLY A 85 4.74 -5.64 -8.77
N ALA A 86 3.88 -5.13 -7.91
CA ALA A 86 2.46 -4.91 -8.18
C ALA A 86 2.22 -3.50 -8.75
N LYS A 87 1.11 -3.36 -9.48
CA LYS A 87 0.65 -2.06 -9.98
C LYS A 87 -0.46 -1.53 -9.08
N PHE A 88 -0.22 -0.37 -8.48
CA PHE A 88 -1.22 0.37 -7.73
C PHE A 88 -1.22 1.84 -8.15
N GLU A 89 -2.37 2.34 -8.57
CA GLU A 89 -2.54 3.76 -8.91
C GLU A 89 -3.69 4.38 -8.12
N ARG A 90 -3.43 5.51 -7.44
CA ARG A 90 -4.45 6.20 -6.65
C ARG A 90 -5.56 6.75 -7.54
N ALA A 91 -6.79 6.75 -7.01
CA ALA A 91 -7.94 7.34 -7.69
C ALA A 91 -7.71 8.82 -8.06
N SER A 92 -7.06 9.61 -7.20
CA SER A 92 -6.76 11.02 -7.47
C SER A 92 -5.86 11.24 -8.69
N ARG A 93 -4.99 10.27 -9.03
CA ARG A 93 -4.16 10.32 -10.24
C ARG A 93 -4.91 9.77 -11.45
N ARG A 94 -5.52 8.59 -11.29
CA ARG A 94 -6.27 7.90 -12.35
C ARG A 94 -7.44 8.74 -12.90
N LEU A 95 -8.16 9.45 -12.03
CA LEU A 95 -9.31 10.28 -12.39
C LEU A 95 -8.94 11.75 -12.62
N GLY A 96 -7.86 12.23 -11.99
CA GLY A 96 -7.41 13.62 -12.13
C GLY A 96 -6.93 13.97 -13.53
N GLY A 97 -6.45 12.99 -14.31
CA GLY A 97 -6.05 13.19 -15.71
C GLY A 97 -7.21 13.27 -16.72
N ALA A 98 -8.46 13.00 -16.30
CA ALA A 98 -9.61 12.94 -17.20
C ALA A 98 -10.45 14.23 -17.26
N HIS A 99 -10.14 15.22 -16.43
CA HIS A 99 -10.80 16.52 -16.50
C HIS A 99 -9.90 17.50 -17.28
N SER A 100 -10.16 17.63 -18.58
CA SER A 100 -10.05 18.96 -19.20
C SER A 100 -10.78 19.91 -18.26
N VAL A 101 -10.11 20.94 -17.76
CA VAL A 101 -10.73 21.98 -16.93
C VAL A 101 -12.03 22.39 -17.61
N LYS A 102 -13.17 21.97 -17.08
CA LYS A 102 -14.46 22.42 -17.60
C LYS A 102 -14.56 23.89 -17.23
N SER A 103 -14.88 24.73 -18.21
CA SER A 103 -15.11 26.14 -17.96
C SER A 103 -16.26 26.25 -16.95
N LEU A 104 -16.23 27.25 -16.06
CA LEU A 104 -17.38 27.53 -15.19
C LEU A 104 -18.66 27.82 -16.01
N GLU A 105 -18.49 28.22 -17.27
CA GLU A 105 -19.56 28.42 -18.26
C GLU A 105 -20.24 27.11 -18.68
N ASP A 106 -19.59 25.94 -18.51
CA ASP A 106 -20.17 24.63 -18.82
C ASP A 106 -21.20 24.16 -17.76
N PHE A 107 -21.34 24.92 -16.67
CA PHE A 107 -22.23 24.64 -15.54
C PHE A 107 -23.34 25.68 -15.36
N LEU A 108 -23.41 26.70 -16.23
CA LEU A 108 -24.46 27.72 -16.29
C LEU A 108 -25.45 27.41 -17.40
#